data_AF-A0AAQ0HLA1-F1
#
_entry.id   AF-A0AAQ0HLA1-F1
#
_cell.length_a   1.000
_cell.length_b   1.000
_cell.length_c   1.000
_cell.angle_alpha   90.00
_cell.angle_beta   90.00
_cell.angle_gamma   90.00
#
_symmetry.space_group_name_H-M   'P 1'
#
loop_
_entity.id
_entity.type
_entity.pdbx_description
1 polymer ?
#
loop_
_entity_poly.entity_id
_entity_poly.type
_entity_poly.pdbx_seq_one_letter_code
_entity_poly.pdbx_strand_id
1 'polypeptide(L)'
;MVPVGAGAPPNHHAGETEAFFVLEGQVGFMIDRQERLAGPGDFVPIPDGAVHAFKAVGEAPARMLILNAPGRMHQQFFTGIGQALPEDFNGLPTPNEPDIPAVLATAATAGMTILPLT
;
A
#
# COMPACT_ATOMS: atom_id res chain seq x y z
N MET A 1 7.22 1.60 -8.62
CA MET A 1 8.23 1.96 -7.61
C MET A 1 7.54 2.72 -6.48
N VAL A 2 8.07 2.70 -5.27
CA VAL A 2 7.61 3.51 -4.14
C VAL A 2 8.73 4.50 -3.79
N PRO A 3 8.55 5.81 -3.99
CA PRO A 3 9.55 6.83 -3.62
C PRO A 3 9.94 6.74 -2.14
N VAL A 4 11.17 7.13 -1.81
CA VAL A 4 11.62 7.23 -0.41
C VAL A 4 10.68 8.16 0.35
N GLY A 5 10.22 7.70 1.52
CA GLY A 5 9.26 8.44 2.34
C GLY A 5 7.79 8.19 1.99
N ALA A 6 7.49 7.60 0.84
CA ALA A 6 6.13 7.24 0.44
C ALA A 6 5.72 5.83 0.92
N GLY A 7 4.42 5.59 0.95
CA GLY A 7 3.83 4.30 1.32
C GLY A 7 2.34 4.43 1.63
N ALA A 8 1.78 3.41 2.28
CA ALA A 8 0.39 3.43 2.74
C ALA A 8 0.32 3.72 4.24
N PRO A 9 -0.58 4.62 4.68
CA PRO A 9 -0.82 4.87 6.11
C PRO A 9 -1.43 3.64 6.78
N PRO A 10 -1.50 3.62 8.13
CA PRO A 10 -2.20 2.58 8.87
C PRO A 10 -3.61 2.37 8.32
N ASN A 11 -3.90 1.16 7.90
CA ASN A 11 -5.17 0.76 7.36
C ASN A 11 -5.49 -0.69 7.74
N HIS A 12 -6.74 -1.09 7.59
CA HIS A 12 -7.14 -2.48 7.73
C HIS A 12 -8.27 -2.82 6.77
N HIS A 13 -8.33 -4.09 6.41
CA HIS A 13 -9.37 -4.71 5.61
C HIS A 13 -9.48 -6.17 6.05
N ALA A 14 -10.71 -6.68 6.12
CA ALA A 14 -11.00 -8.05 6.56
C ALA A 14 -11.75 -8.79 5.45
N GLY A 15 -11.47 -10.08 5.28
CA GLY A 15 -11.97 -10.89 4.17
C GLY A 15 -11.08 -10.86 2.92
N GLU A 16 -9.97 -10.12 2.94
CA GLU A 16 -8.90 -10.22 1.96
C GLU A 16 -7.55 -10.41 2.67
N THR A 17 -6.71 -11.28 2.10
CA THR A 17 -5.32 -11.42 2.50
C THR A 17 -4.44 -10.56 1.61
N GLU A 18 -3.46 -9.91 2.20
CA GLU A 18 -2.45 -9.11 1.51
C GLU A 18 -1.05 -9.62 1.87
N ALA A 19 -0.15 -9.59 0.90
CA ALA A 19 1.26 -9.86 1.14
C ALA A 19 2.17 -9.01 0.26
N PHE A 20 3.35 -8.72 0.77
CA PHE A 20 4.37 -7.95 0.08
C PHE A 20 5.59 -8.81 -0.20
N PHE A 21 6.12 -8.75 -1.42
CA PHE A 21 7.41 -9.33 -1.76
C PHE A 21 8.36 -8.24 -2.24
N VAL A 22 9.42 -7.99 -1.49
CA VAL A 22 10.34 -6.89 -1.80
C VAL A 22 11.34 -7.32 -2.87
N LEU A 23 11.42 -6.54 -3.94
CA LEU A 23 12.32 -6.77 -5.08
C LEU A 23 13.56 -5.89 -5.01
N GLU A 24 13.41 -4.63 -4.59
CA GLU A 24 14.50 -3.64 -4.49
C GLU A 24 14.20 -2.65 -3.34
N GLY A 25 15.25 -2.05 -2.79
CA GLY A 25 15.15 -1.05 -1.73
C GLY A 25 14.85 -1.64 -0.35
N GLN A 26 14.44 -0.77 0.58
CA GLN A 26 14.16 -1.13 1.97
C GLN A 26 12.81 -0.55 2.42
N VAL A 27 12.00 -1.37 3.07
CA VAL A 27 10.62 -1.04 3.44
C VAL A 27 10.43 -1.30 4.93
N GLY A 28 9.96 -0.28 5.63
CA GLY A 28 9.46 -0.40 6.99
C GLY A 28 7.97 -0.75 6.95
N PHE A 29 7.60 -1.82 7.64
CA PHE A 29 6.23 -2.27 7.85
C PHE A 29 5.83 -2.07 9.30
N MET A 30 4.56 -1.73 9.52
CA MET A 30 3.90 -1.86 10.81
C MET A 30 2.77 -2.87 10.64
N ILE A 31 2.69 -3.87 11.52
CA ILE A 31 1.64 -4.90 11.53
C ILE A 31 1.23 -5.13 12.98
N ASP A 32 -0.02 -4.85 13.35
CA ASP A 32 -0.56 -4.94 14.71
C ASP A 32 0.34 -4.28 15.78
N ARG A 33 0.90 -3.10 15.44
CA ARG A 33 1.84 -2.30 16.26
C ARG A 33 3.27 -2.86 16.35
N GLN A 34 3.58 -3.94 15.64
CA GLN A 34 4.95 -4.43 15.51
C GLN A 34 5.60 -3.83 14.27
N GLU A 35 6.77 -3.24 14.45
CA GLU A 35 7.58 -2.77 13.34
C GLU A 35 8.42 -3.92 12.77
N ARG A 36 8.54 -3.96 11.44
CA ARG A 36 9.39 -4.91 10.72
C ARG A 36 10.10 -4.18 9.58
N LEU A 37 11.36 -4.52 9.37
CA LEU A 37 12.15 -4.02 8.26
C LEU A 37 12.34 -5.15 7.26
N ALA A 38 12.09 -4.88 5.99
CA ALA A 38 12.22 -5.86 4.92
C ALA A 38 13.04 -5.31 3.76
N GLY A 39 13.84 -6.17 3.14
CA GLY A 39 14.68 -5.91 1.99
C GLY A 39 14.49 -6.95 0.88
N PRO A 40 15.27 -6.89 -0.20
CA PRO A 40 15.08 -7.74 -1.37
C PRO A 40 15.08 -9.23 -1.04
N GLY A 41 14.04 -9.94 -1.49
CA GLY A 41 13.82 -11.36 -1.23
C GLY A 41 12.92 -11.67 -0.03
N ASP A 42 12.62 -10.69 0.82
CA ASP A 42 11.72 -10.88 1.95
C ASP A 42 10.25 -10.93 1.52
N PHE A 43 9.51 -11.86 2.13
CA PHE A 43 8.07 -12.01 1.99
C PHE A 43 7.37 -11.62 3.29
N VAL A 44 6.46 -10.66 3.23
CA VAL A 44 5.76 -10.09 4.39
C VAL A 44 4.26 -10.34 4.25
N PRO A 45 3.71 -11.39 4.88
CA PRO A 45 2.27 -11.63 4.90
C PRO A 45 1.58 -10.74 5.93
N ILE A 46 0.41 -10.22 5.56
CA ILE A 46 -0.49 -9.49 6.46
C ILE A 46 -1.60 -10.44 6.90
N PRO A 47 -1.77 -10.69 8.21
CA PRO A 47 -2.90 -11.46 8.71
C PRO A 47 -4.24 -10.79 8.36
N ASP A 48 -5.28 -11.59 8.11
CA ASP A 48 -6.62 -11.09 7.81
C ASP A 48 -7.12 -10.14 8.91
N GLY A 49 -7.57 -8.95 8.52
CA GLY A 49 -8.05 -7.91 9.44
C GLY A 49 -6.97 -7.18 10.24
N ALA A 50 -5.68 -7.53 10.10
CA ALA A 50 -4.61 -6.87 10.84
C ALA A 50 -4.47 -5.40 10.40
N VAL A 51 -4.22 -4.53 11.39
CA VAL A 51 -3.87 -3.14 11.08
C VAL A 51 -2.44 -3.11 10.59
N HIS A 52 -2.23 -2.53 9.41
CA HIS A 52 -0.91 -2.48 8.80
C HIS A 52 -0.63 -1.19 8.04
N ALA A 53 0.66 -0.88 7.89
CA ALA A 53 1.18 0.25 7.13
C ALA A 53 2.53 -0.14 6.51
N PHE A 54 2.95 0.57 5.48
CA PHE A 54 4.32 0.46 4.99
C PHE A 54 4.88 1.80 4.53
N LYS A 55 6.21 1.92 4.54
CA LYS A 55 6.94 3.09 4.04
C LYS A 55 8.26 2.66 3.43
N ALA A 56 8.63 3.22 2.27
CA ALA A 56 9.98 3.08 1.76
C ALA A 56 10.93 3.94 2.63
N VAL A 57 11.92 3.30 3.25
CA VAL A 57 12.81 3.92 4.27
C VAL A 57 14.29 3.88 3.92
N GLY A 58 14.66 3.26 2.80
CA GLY A 58 16.06 3.21 2.34
C GLY A 58 16.52 4.46 1.59
N GLU A 59 17.76 4.44 1.13
CA GLU A 59 18.41 5.52 0.35
C GLU A 59 17.90 5.65 -1.10
N ALA A 60 17.13 4.67 -1.58
CA ALA A 60 16.58 4.63 -2.93
C ALA A 60 15.13 4.13 -2.91
N PRO A 61 14.33 4.47 -3.95
CA PRO A 61 12.96 3.99 -4.07
C PRO A 61 12.86 2.45 -3.97
N ALA A 62 11.81 1.97 -3.31
CA ALA A 62 11.56 0.54 -3.19
C ALA A 62 10.80 0.00 -4.42
N ARG A 63 11.02 -1.27 -4.75
CA ARG A 63 10.17 -2.02 -5.69
C ARG A 63 9.66 -3.25 -4.97
N MET A 64 8.35 -3.49 -5.04
CA MET A 64 7.71 -4.62 -4.39
C MET A 64 6.55 -5.14 -5.24
N LEU A 65 6.25 -6.42 -5.09
CA LEU A 65 4.97 -6.99 -5.50
C LEU A 65 4.00 -6.87 -4.32
N ILE A 66 2.78 -6.45 -4.60
CA ILE A 66 1.67 -6.48 -3.64
C ILE A 66 0.68 -7.52 -4.16
N LEU A 67 0.42 -8.53 -3.33
CA LEU A 67 -0.42 -9.67 -3.67
C LEU A 67 -1.68 -9.58 -2.82
N ASN A 68 -2.84 -9.49 -3.48
CA ASN A 68 -4.13 -9.40 -2.82
C ASN A 68 -5.02 -10.56 -3.25
N ALA A 69 -5.64 -11.25 -2.28
CA ALA A 69 -6.55 -12.35 -2.55
C ALA A 69 -7.78 -12.27 -1.62
N PRO A 70 -9.02 -12.23 -2.15
CA PRO A 70 -9.39 -12.28 -3.58
C PRO A 70 -9.12 -10.99 -4.37
N GLY A 71 -8.75 -9.87 -3.73
CA GLY A 71 -8.30 -8.64 -4.38
C GLY A 71 -9.38 -7.70 -4.90
N ARG A 72 -10.65 -7.96 -4.58
CA ARG A 72 -11.80 -7.14 -4.99
C ARG A 72 -11.80 -5.78 -4.32
N MET A 73 -11.50 -5.71 -3.01
CA MET A 73 -11.45 -4.45 -2.27
C MET A 73 -10.36 -3.54 -2.83
N HIS A 74 -9.15 -4.08 -3.02
CA HIS A 74 -8.03 -3.34 -3.61
C HIS A 74 -8.33 -2.89 -5.05
N GLN A 75 -8.91 -3.76 -5.88
CA GLN A 75 -9.32 -3.39 -7.24
C GLN A 75 -10.32 -2.23 -7.20
N GLN A 76 -11.37 -2.32 -6.38
CA GLN A 76 -12.38 -1.27 -6.27
C GLN A 76 -11.79 0.04 -5.74
N PHE A 77 -10.92 -0.03 -4.73
CA PHE A 77 -10.28 1.15 -4.16
C PHE A 77 -9.38 1.86 -5.17
N PHE A 78 -8.38 1.16 -5.73
CA PHE A 78 -7.39 1.79 -6.62
C PHE A 78 -7.99 2.24 -7.95
N THR A 79 -8.97 1.51 -8.51
CA THR A 79 -9.67 1.98 -9.74
C THR A 79 -10.64 3.12 -9.46
N GLY A 80 -11.18 3.23 -8.24
CA GLY A 80 -12.07 4.30 -7.84
C GLY A 80 -11.37 5.62 -7.49
N ILE A 81 -10.16 5.57 -6.93
CA ILE A 81 -9.41 6.77 -6.49
C ILE A 81 -8.25 7.13 -7.43
N GLY A 82 -7.73 6.16 -8.18
CA GLY A 82 -6.58 6.35 -9.05
C GLY A 82 -6.92 7.07 -10.36
N GLN A 83 -5.89 7.57 -11.03
CA GLN A 83 -5.99 8.05 -12.40
C GLN A 83 -5.42 6.99 -13.34
N ALA A 84 -6.16 6.65 -14.40
CA ALA A 84 -5.66 5.76 -15.43
C ALA A 84 -4.48 6.40 -16.16
N LEU A 85 -3.41 5.62 -16.33
CA LEU A 85 -2.23 6.01 -17.11
C LEU A 85 -2.28 5.36 -18.50
N PRO A 86 -1.62 5.95 -19.52
CA PRO A 86 -1.46 5.31 -20.82
C PRO A 86 -0.85 3.90 -20.69
N GLU A 87 -1.24 2.97 -21.56
CA GLU A 87 -0.77 1.58 -21.50
C GLU A 87 0.75 1.44 -21.67
N ASP A 88 1.37 2.35 -22.42
CA ASP A 88 2.81 2.41 -22.68
C ASP A 88 3.57 3.26 -21.64
N PHE A 89 2.89 3.74 -20.60
CA PHE A 89 3.53 4.53 -19.55
C PHE A 89 4.51 3.69 -18.72
N ASN A 90 5.79 4.07 -18.75
CA ASN A 90 6.84 3.43 -17.96
C ASN A 90 7.55 4.47 -17.09
N GLY A 91 7.07 4.64 -15.85
CA GLY A 91 7.64 5.60 -14.91
C GLY A 91 6.83 5.77 -13.64
N LEU A 92 7.13 6.84 -12.89
CA LEU A 92 6.30 7.33 -11.80
C LEU A 92 5.54 8.56 -12.29
N PRO A 93 4.21 8.64 -12.10
CA PRO A 93 3.49 9.87 -12.39
C PRO A 93 3.97 10.98 -11.45
N THR A 94 3.83 12.24 -11.87
CA THR A 94 4.08 13.40 -11.01
C THR A 94 3.18 13.30 -9.78
N PRO A 95 3.73 13.30 -8.55
CA PRO A 95 2.91 13.29 -7.35
C PRO A 95 2.02 14.52 -7.28
N ASN A 96 0.77 14.33 -6.86
CA ASN A 96 -0.15 15.40 -6.51
C ASN A 96 -0.56 15.25 -5.03
N GLU A 97 -1.11 16.32 -4.47
CA GLU A 97 -1.68 16.24 -3.13
C GLU A 97 -2.93 15.34 -3.17
N PRO A 98 -3.05 14.35 -2.27
CA PRO A 98 -4.20 13.47 -2.25
C PRO A 98 -5.45 14.20 -1.74
N ASP A 99 -6.59 13.97 -2.41
CA ASP A 99 -7.91 14.33 -1.89
C ASP A 99 -8.27 13.40 -0.73
N ILE A 100 -7.90 13.81 0.50
CA ILE A 100 -8.09 13.00 1.70
C ILE A 100 -9.58 12.60 1.91
N PRO A 101 -10.57 13.52 1.81
CA PRO A 101 -11.98 13.13 1.85
C PRO A 101 -12.36 12.04 0.84
N ALA A 102 -11.93 12.15 -0.42
CA ALA A 102 -12.24 11.15 -1.45
C ALA A 102 -11.55 9.82 -1.19
N VAL A 103 -10.30 9.83 -0.70
CA VAL A 103 -9.55 8.63 -0.30
C VAL A 103 -10.29 7.88 0.80
N LEU A 104 -10.73 8.57 1.86
CA LEU A 104 -11.45 7.95 2.98
C LEU A 104 -12.82 7.40 2.54
N ALA A 105 -13.56 8.16 1.73
CA ALA A 105 -14.88 7.73 1.23
C ALA A 105 -14.78 6.50 0.29
N THR A 106 -13.78 6.48 -0.59
CA THR A 106 -13.55 5.36 -1.52
C THR A 106 -13.09 4.11 -0.76
N ALA A 107 -12.19 4.26 0.22
CA ALA A 107 -11.78 3.15 1.08
C ALA A 107 -12.98 2.52 1.78
N ALA A 108 -13.83 3.33 2.42
CA ALA A 108 -15.02 2.85 3.11
C ALA A 108 -15.99 2.12 2.17
N THR A 109 -16.18 2.65 0.95
CA THR A 109 -17.03 2.03 -0.08
C THR A 109 -16.47 0.68 -0.56
N ALA A 110 -15.15 0.52 -0.56
CA ALA A 110 -14.47 -0.73 -0.91
C ALA A 110 -14.39 -1.73 0.26
N GLY A 111 -14.87 -1.38 1.47
CA GLY A 111 -14.77 -2.23 2.66
C GLY A 111 -13.44 -2.12 3.40
N MET A 112 -12.66 -1.07 3.13
CA MET A 112 -11.36 -0.79 3.76
C MET A 112 -11.49 0.38 4.73
N THR A 113 -10.65 0.39 5.76
CA THR A 113 -10.58 1.51 6.70
C THR A 113 -9.17 2.08 6.72
N ILE A 114 -9.03 3.37 6.48
CA ILE A 114 -7.80 4.12 6.70
C ILE A 114 -7.88 4.77 8.07
N LEU A 115 -6.88 4.54 8.90
CA LEU A 115 -6.82 5.05 10.26
C LEU A 115 -6.10 6.41 10.30
N PRO A 116 -6.46 7.30 11.24
CA PRO A 116 -5.73 8.54 11.44
C PRO A 116 -4.25 8.28 11.76
N LEU A 117 -3.37 9.14 11.26
CA LEU A 117 -2.00 9.23 11.76
C LEU A 117 -2.09 9.82 13.18
N THR A 118 -1.90 8.99 14.20
CA THR A 118 -1.76 9.43 15.60
C THR A 118 -0.35 9.89 15.90
#